data_AF-A0A959JNW0-F1
#
_entry.id   AF-A0A959JNW0-F1
#
_cell.length_a   1.000
_cell.length_b   1.000
_cell.length_c   1.000
_cell.angle_alpha   90.00
_cell.angle_beta   90.00
_cell.angle_gamma   90.00
#
_symmetry.space_group_name_H-M   'P 1'
#
loop_
_entity.id
_entity.type
_entity.pdbx_description
1 polymer ?
#
loop_
_entity_poly.entity_id
_entity_poly.type
_entity_poly.pdbx_seq_one_letter_code
_entity_poly.pdbx_strand_id
1 'polypeptide(L)'
;GGTTHPFLMLQFLTNGEYNYKTGTFTLADGTERFYFATDNIQEERYKGLTPLDMIEITTIHDLHYDSVKSEGVMFHLISALSQYGKLGLVSIGKSHEQTKQYYEDVLTILDKEVSRVF
;
A
#
# COMPACT_ATOMS: atom_id res chain seq x y z
N GLY A 1 5.78 9.77 10.71
CA GLY A 1 6.40 10.87 9.92
C GLY A 1 7.01 10.21 8.73
N GLY A 2 6.21 10.05 7.68
CA GLY A 2 6.48 9.04 6.65
C GLY A 2 5.75 9.31 5.35
N THR A 3 5.47 10.57 5.01
CA THR A 3 4.77 10.94 3.76
C THR A 3 5.73 11.14 2.58
N THR A 4 7.00 11.50 2.82
CA THR A 4 8.01 11.73 1.78
C THR A 4 8.37 10.45 1.02
N HIS A 5 8.51 9.32 1.71
CA HIS A 5 8.88 8.06 1.08
C HIS A 5 7.75 7.50 0.19
N PRO A 6 6.48 7.42 0.66
CA PRO A 6 5.31 7.16 -0.18
C PRO A 6 5.19 8.05 -1.40
N PHE A 7 5.43 9.36 -1.22
CA PHE A 7 5.35 10.33 -2.29
C PHE A 7 6.37 10.09 -3.40
N LEU A 8 7.63 9.90 -3.03
CA LEU A 8 8.70 9.59 -3.98
C LEU A 8 8.47 8.24 -4.67
N MET A 9 7.94 7.26 -3.95
CA MET A 9 7.59 5.96 -4.50
C MET A 9 6.47 6.08 -5.53
N LEU A 10 5.43 6.88 -5.26
CA LEU A 10 4.36 7.15 -6.21
C LEU A 10 4.89 7.78 -7.50
N GLN A 11 5.73 8.81 -7.40
CA GLN A 11 6.37 9.45 -8.56
C GLN A 11 7.23 8.46 -9.36
N PHE A 12 8.01 7.62 -8.68
CA PHE A 12 8.86 6.62 -9.34
C PHE A 12 8.07 5.59 -10.13
N LEU A 13 6.96 5.10 -9.59
CA LEU A 13 6.19 4.00 -10.18
C LEU A 13 5.38 4.42 -11.40
N THR A 14 4.87 5.63 -11.37
CA THR A 14 3.87 6.11 -12.33
C THR A 14 4.43 7.14 -13.30
N ASN A 15 5.63 7.67 -13.01
CA ASN A 15 6.21 8.82 -13.69
C ASN A 15 5.25 10.03 -13.77
N GLY A 16 4.32 10.12 -12.81
CA GLY A 16 3.31 11.15 -12.75
C GLY A 16 3.66 12.30 -11.82
N GLU A 17 2.80 13.31 -11.83
CA GLU A 17 2.98 14.55 -11.08
C GLU A 17 1.89 14.69 -10.02
N TYR A 18 2.28 15.12 -8.82
CA TYR A 18 1.34 15.41 -7.76
C TYR A 18 1.04 16.90 -7.67
N ASN A 19 -0.24 17.22 -7.67
CA ASN A 19 -0.71 18.56 -7.38
C ASN A 19 -1.11 18.68 -5.91
N TYR A 20 -0.22 19.26 -5.10
CA TYR A 20 -0.44 19.47 -3.67
C TYR A 20 -1.60 20.42 -3.35
N LYS A 21 -2.05 21.25 -4.29
CA LYS A 21 -3.19 22.17 -4.09
C LYS A 21 -4.53 21.45 -4.21
N THR A 22 -4.61 20.42 -5.05
CA THR A 22 -5.83 19.64 -5.31
C THR A 22 -5.82 18.28 -4.62
N GLY A 23 -4.65 17.79 -4.19
CA GLY A 23 -4.48 16.45 -3.65
C GLY A 23 -4.53 15.36 -4.72
N THR A 24 -4.45 15.71 -6.00
CA THR A 24 -4.56 14.76 -7.12
C THR A 24 -3.18 14.40 -7.67
N PHE A 25 -3.04 13.15 -8.09
CA PHE A 25 -1.86 12.65 -8.77
C PHE A 25 -2.21 12.38 -10.23
N THR A 26 -1.44 12.90 -11.18
CA THR A 26 -1.74 12.79 -12.61
C THR A 26 -0.67 11.96 -13.30
N LEU A 27 -1.09 10.90 -13.98
CA LEU A 27 -0.22 10.04 -14.78
C LEU A 27 0.24 10.76 -16.06
N ALA A 28 1.26 10.24 -16.72
CA ALA A 28 1.80 10.82 -17.96
C ALA A 28 0.77 10.92 -19.11
N ASP A 29 -0.25 10.06 -19.10
CA ASP A 29 -1.36 10.08 -20.08
C ASP A 29 -2.48 11.08 -19.73
N GLY A 30 -2.31 11.84 -18.65
CA GLY A 30 -3.28 12.81 -18.15
C GLY A 30 -4.35 12.23 -17.22
N THR A 31 -4.34 10.91 -16.97
CA THR A 31 -5.33 10.28 -16.09
C THR A 31 -5.05 10.62 -14.62
N GLU A 32 -6.09 10.96 -13.88
CA GLU A 32 -5.98 11.18 -12.43
C GLU A 32 -5.97 9.87 -11.64
N ARG A 33 -5.21 9.88 -10.56
CA ARG A 33 -5.12 8.87 -9.52
C ARG A 33 -5.15 9.54 -8.16
N PHE A 34 -5.66 8.78 -7.21
CA PHE A 34 -5.69 9.11 -5.80
C PHE A 34 -4.79 8.14 -5.08
N TYR A 35 -4.22 8.57 -3.96
CA TYR A 35 -3.45 7.68 -3.12
C TYR A 35 -3.78 7.85 -1.65
N PHE A 36 -3.59 6.78 -0.89
CA PHE A 36 -3.59 6.79 0.56
C PHE A 36 -2.26 6.18 1.03
N ALA A 37 -1.64 6.79 2.03
CA ALA A 37 -0.37 6.32 2.57
C ALA A 37 -0.39 6.35 4.10
N THR A 38 0.15 5.30 4.72
CA THR A 38 0.25 5.19 6.18
C THR A 38 1.52 4.43 6.59
N ASP A 39 2.18 4.90 7.63
CA ASP A 39 3.30 4.25 8.32
C ASP A 39 2.92 3.73 9.73
N ASN A 40 1.62 3.73 10.03
CA ASN A 40 1.09 3.49 11.37
C ASN A 40 0.39 2.13 11.54
N ILE A 41 0.54 1.20 10.58
CA ILE A 41 0.01 -0.16 10.77
C ILE A 41 0.99 -0.88 11.70
N GLN A 42 0.52 -1.20 12.90
CA GLN A 42 1.32 -1.91 13.88
C GLN A 42 0.44 -2.76 14.77
N GLU A 43 0.61 -4.07 14.71
CA GLU A 43 -0.11 -5.03 15.55
C GLU A 43 0.82 -6.16 15.97
N GLU A 44 0.73 -6.59 17.23
CA GLU A 44 1.57 -7.67 17.77
C GLU A 44 1.38 -8.99 17.00
N ARG A 45 0.15 -9.26 16.53
CA ARG A 45 -0.19 -10.46 15.75
C ARG A 45 0.46 -10.51 14.36
N TYR A 46 0.97 -9.40 13.86
CA TYR A 46 1.68 -9.36 12.58
C TYR A 46 3.17 -9.70 12.71
N LYS A 47 3.70 -9.83 13.94
CA LYS A 47 5.07 -10.28 14.15
C LYS A 47 5.25 -11.69 13.60
N GLY A 48 6.42 -11.93 13.00
CA GLY A 48 6.72 -13.18 12.31
C GLY A 48 6.36 -13.19 10.83
N LEU A 49 5.46 -12.33 10.35
CA LEU A 49 5.24 -12.17 8.91
C LEU A 49 6.52 -11.69 8.22
N THR A 50 6.85 -12.34 7.11
CA THR A 50 8.02 -12.02 6.30
C THR A 50 7.63 -11.11 5.12
N PRO A 51 8.61 -10.41 4.52
CA PRO A 51 8.35 -9.68 3.28
C PRO A 51 7.79 -10.54 2.15
N LEU A 52 8.17 -11.82 2.10
CA LEU A 52 7.68 -12.74 1.08
C LEU A 52 6.19 -13.02 1.29
N ASP A 53 5.77 -13.29 2.52
CA ASP A 53 4.36 -13.51 2.86
C ASP A 53 3.51 -12.30 2.44
N MET A 54 3.99 -11.08 2.66
CA MET A 54 3.27 -9.86 2.25
C MET A 54 3.06 -9.77 0.74
N ILE A 55 4.09 -10.11 -0.04
CA ILE A 55 4.01 -10.10 -1.50
C ILE A 55 3.07 -11.21 -1.98
N GLU A 56 3.19 -12.42 -1.43
CA GLU A 56 2.34 -13.56 -1.78
C GLU A 56 0.87 -13.27 -1.45
N ILE A 57 0.58 -12.84 -0.23
CA ILE A 57 -0.76 -12.50 0.24
C ILE A 57 -1.40 -11.45 -0.69
N THR A 58 -0.70 -10.35 -0.98
CA THR A 58 -1.28 -9.31 -1.85
C THR A 58 -1.39 -9.70 -3.30
N THR A 59 -0.51 -10.58 -3.79
CA THR A 59 -0.60 -11.10 -5.16
C THR A 59 -1.78 -12.07 -5.31
N ILE A 60 -1.97 -12.98 -4.35
CA ILE A 60 -3.07 -13.95 -4.34
C ILE A 60 -4.44 -13.25 -4.32
N HIS A 61 -4.50 -12.08 -3.68
CA HIS A 61 -5.74 -11.31 -3.53
C HIS A 61 -5.91 -10.18 -4.57
N ASP A 62 -5.08 -10.13 -5.63
CA ASP A 62 -5.11 -9.09 -6.67
C ASP A 62 -5.01 -7.65 -6.12
N LEU A 63 -4.34 -7.48 -4.98
CA LEU A 63 -4.14 -6.19 -4.31
C LEU A 63 -2.77 -5.59 -4.59
N HIS A 64 -1.80 -6.37 -5.05
CA HIS A 64 -0.48 -5.86 -5.39
C HIS A 64 -0.57 -4.80 -6.50
N TYR A 65 0.34 -3.82 -6.47
CA TYR A 65 0.37 -2.77 -7.47
C TYR A 65 0.56 -3.32 -8.89
N ASP A 66 -0.36 -2.94 -9.78
CA ASP A 66 -0.35 -3.24 -11.20
C ASP A 66 0.13 -1.99 -11.95
N SER A 67 1.31 -2.08 -12.58
CA SER A 67 1.92 -0.97 -13.32
C SER A 67 1.17 -0.60 -14.59
N VAL A 68 0.44 -1.53 -15.21
CA VAL A 68 -0.36 -1.27 -16.41
C VAL A 68 -1.60 -0.46 -16.04
N LYS A 69 -2.25 -0.78 -14.91
CA LYS A 69 -3.41 -0.02 -14.42
C LYS A 69 -3.02 1.22 -13.63
N SER A 70 -1.79 1.25 -13.10
CA SER A 70 -1.35 2.21 -12.09
C SER A 70 -2.30 2.25 -10.88
N GLU A 71 -2.62 1.08 -10.34
CA GLU A 71 -3.54 0.86 -9.22
C GLU A 71 -3.04 -0.27 -8.32
N GLY A 72 -3.48 -0.33 -7.07
CA GLY A 72 -3.15 -1.38 -6.11
C GLY A 72 -2.27 -0.88 -4.95
N VAL A 73 -1.65 -1.81 -4.24
CA VAL A 73 -0.96 -1.58 -2.96
C VAL A 73 0.54 -1.88 -3.07
N MET A 74 1.32 -1.01 -2.45
CA MET A 74 2.76 -1.16 -2.25
C MET A 74 3.08 -1.05 -0.76
N PHE A 75 3.87 -1.98 -0.25
CA PHE A 75 4.33 -1.95 1.14
C PHE A 75 5.67 -1.23 1.28
N HIS A 76 5.84 -0.56 2.41
CA HIS A 76 7.11 -0.02 2.87
C HIS A 76 7.33 -0.36 4.35
N LEU A 77 8.53 -0.10 4.87
CA LEU A 77 8.94 -0.48 6.23
C LEU A 77 8.83 -1.99 6.53
N ILE A 78 8.91 -2.84 5.50
CA ILE A 78 8.72 -4.29 5.64
C ILE A 78 9.78 -4.93 6.55
N SER A 79 10.97 -4.33 6.65
CA SER A 79 12.01 -4.78 7.59
C SER A 79 11.59 -4.66 9.06
N ALA A 80 10.63 -3.81 9.40
CA ALA A 80 10.10 -3.67 10.76
C ALA A 80 8.95 -4.64 11.06
N LEU A 81 8.43 -5.34 10.04
CA LEU A 81 7.25 -6.21 10.18
C LEU A 81 7.55 -7.41 11.06
N SER A 82 8.55 -8.20 10.68
CA SER A 82 8.82 -9.48 11.35
C SER A 82 9.12 -9.29 12.85
N GLN A 83 9.86 -8.24 13.22
CA GLN A 83 10.27 -7.98 14.60
C GLN A 83 9.25 -7.17 15.42
N TYR A 84 8.62 -6.16 14.81
CA TYR A 84 7.81 -5.17 15.53
C TYR A 84 6.33 -5.21 15.16
N GLY A 85 5.93 -6.07 14.22
CA GLY A 85 4.57 -6.14 13.69
C GLY A 85 4.19 -4.86 12.93
N LYS A 86 5.18 -4.07 12.51
CA LYS A 86 4.99 -2.75 11.94
C LYS A 86 5.27 -2.74 10.44
N LEU A 87 4.35 -2.18 9.69
CA LEU A 87 4.50 -1.94 8.27
C LEU A 87 3.84 -0.61 7.88
N GLY A 88 4.20 -0.12 6.70
CA GLY A 88 3.45 0.92 6.04
C GLY A 88 3.02 0.47 4.66
N LEU A 89 2.04 1.18 4.12
CA LEU A 89 1.58 0.95 2.75
C LEU A 89 1.20 2.24 2.06
N VAL A 90 1.22 2.16 0.74
CA VAL A 90 0.64 3.12 -0.18
C VAL A 90 -0.35 2.37 -1.05
N SER A 91 -1.60 2.84 -1.09
CA SER A 91 -2.60 2.36 -2.05
C SER A 91 -2.87 3.43 -3.09
N ILE A 92 -3.03 3.02 -4.34
CA ILE A 92 -3.29 3.88 -5.50
C ILE A 92 -4.58 3.42 -6.17
N GLY A 93 -5.50 4.34 -6.44
CA GLY A 93 -6.80 4.04 -7.04
C GLY A 93 -7.36 5.19 -7.87
N LYS A 94 -8.52 4.95 -8.48
CA LYS A 94 -9.31 5.90 -9.28
C LYS A 94 -10.17 6.84 -8.42
N SER A 95 -10.31 6.56 -7.13
CA SER A 95 -10.99 7.45 -6.17
C SER A 95 -10.40 7.30 -4.76
N HIS A 96 -10.71 8.24 -3.87
CA HIS A 96 -10.33 8.17 -2.45
C HIS A 96 -10.98 6.98 -1.72
N GLU A 97 -12.18 6.59 -2.14
CA GLU A 97 -12.90 5.45 -1.59
C GLU A 97 -12.20 4.16 -1.96
N GLN A 98 -11.76 4.02 -3.21
CA GLN A 98 -11.02 2.84 -3.65
C GLN A 98 -9.67 2.70 -2.94
N THR A 99 -8.95 3.81 -2.72
CA THR A 99 -7.66 3.76 -2.00
C THR A 99 -7.85 3.34 -0.54
N LYS A 100 -8.93 3.79 0.11
CA LYS A 100 -9.30 3.32 1.46
C LYS A 100 -9.74 1.87 1.46
N GLN A 101 -10.52 1.43 0.47
CA GLN A 101 -10.93 0.04 0.35
C GLN A 101 -9.72 -0.89 0.25
N TYR A 102 -8.71 -0.53 -0.56
CA TYR A 102 -7.46 -1.30 -0.63
C TYR A 102 -6.76 -1.42 0.73
N TYR A 103 -6.74 -0.35 1.53
CA TYR A 103 -6.18 -0.40 2.88
C TYR A 103 -6.97 -1.34 3.79
N GLU A 104 -8.30 -1.25 3.79
CA GLU A 104 -9.18 -2.09 4.61
C GLU A 104 -9.12 -3.57 4.20
N ASP A 105 -9.03 -3.85 2.90
CA ASP A 105 -8.89 -5.20 2.36
C ASP A 105 -7.57 -5.83 2.80
N VAL A 106 -6.46 -5.09 2.70
CA VAL A 106 -5.16 -5.54 3.21
C VAL A 106 -5.25 -5.90 4.69
N LEU A 107 -5.81 -5.02 5.54
CA LEU A 107 -5.94 -5.33 6.97
C LEU A 107 -6.79 -6.58 7.21
N THR A 108 -7.92 -6.68 6.53
CA THR A 108 -8.83 -7.83 6.62
C THR A 108 -8.13 -9.14 6.25
N ILE A 109 -7.30 -9.12 5.21
CA ILE A 109 -6.58 -10.29 4.73
C ILE A 109 -5.44 -10.65 5.68
N LEU A 110 -4.64 -9.68 6.12
CA LEU A 110 -3.57 -9.92 7.09
C LEU A 110 -4.13 -10.55 8.36
N ASP A 111 -5.26 -10.03 8.86
CA ASP A 111 -5.95 -10.58 10.02
C ASP A 111 -6.39 -12.03 9.83
N LYS A 112 -6.91 -12.37 8.64
CA LYS A 112 -7.29 -13.74 8.31
C LYS A 112 -6.09 -14.67 8.22
N GLU A 113 -4.99 -14.24 7.58
CA GLU A 113 -3.82 -15.07 7.38
C GLU A 113 -3.09 -15.34 8.70
N VAL A 114 -2.90 -14.33 9.55
CA VAL A 114 -2.31 -14.57 10.88
C VAL A 114 -3.20 -15.42 11.77
N SER A 115 -4.53 -15.38 11.61
CA SER A 115 -5.45 -16.26 12.34
C SER A 115 -5.47 -17.72 11.84
N ARG A 116 -4.86 -18.01 10.68
CA ARG A 116 -4.73 -19.37 10.13
C ARG A 116 -3.41 -20.05 10.52
N VAL A 117 -2.41 -19.25 10.90
CA VAL A 117 -1.05 -19.71 11.19
C VAL A 117 -0.87 -20.08 12.68
N PHE A 118 -1.88 -19.79 13.52
CA PHE A 118 -1.93 -20.16 14.94
C PHE A 118 -3.22 -20.91 15.28
#